data_AF-A0A0V1LW29-F1
#
_entry.id   AF-A0A0V1LW29-F1
#
_cell.length_a   1.000
_cell.length_b   1.000
_cell.length_c   1.000
_cell.angle_alpha   90.00
_cell.angle_beta   90.00
_cell.angle_gamma   90.00
#
_symmetry.space_group_name_H-M   'P 1'
#
loop_
_entity.id
_entity.type
_entity.pdbx_description
1 polymer ?
#
loop_
_entity_poly.entity_id
_entity_poly.type
_entity_poly.pdbx_seq_one_letter_code
_entity_poly.pdbx_strand_id
1 'polypeptide(L)' 'MDPVEWLESMEDFFVVTGVPSSQQAASARLSVDIAVRRELFPPGSPRDISWDELKRRFLDIYGHGESR' A
#
# COMPACT_ATOMS: atom_id res chain seq x y z
N MET A 1 -12.76 2.15 1.77
CA MET A 1 -12.42 2.08 0.35
C MET A 1 -12.12 0.63 0.06
N ASP A 2 -12.61 0.11 -1.05
CA ASP A 2 -12.25 -1.24 -1.46
C ASP A 2 -10.70 -1.34 -1.62
N PRO A 3 -10.06 -2.43 -1.16
CA PRO A 3 -8.61 -2.55 -1.22
C PRO A 3 -8.05 -2.52 -2.64
N VAL A 4 -8.78 -3.06 -3.61
CA VAL A 4 -8.36 -3.06 -5.02
C VAL A 4 -8.51 -1.65 -5.58
N GLU A 5 -9.64 -0.97 -5.34
CA GLU A 5 -9.85 0.43 -5.77
C GLU A 5 -8.76 1.38 -5.22
N TRP A 6 -8.33 1.16 -3.98
CA TRP A 6 -7.24 1.95 -3.38
C TRP A 6 -5.91 1.71 -4.10
N LEU A 7 -5.59 0.45 -4.43
CA LEU A 7 -4.37 0.10 -5.15
C LEU A 7 -4.35 0.72 -6.54
N GLU A 8 -5.44 0.63 -7.29
CA GLU A 8 -5.56 1.23 -8.62
C GLU A 8 -5.40 2.76 -8.55
N SER A 9 -6.05 3.40 -7.58
CA SER A 9 -5.92 4.84 -7.35
C SER A 9 -4.46 5.27 -7.07
N MET A 10 -3.70 4.45 -6.35
CA MET A 10 -2.29 4.73 -6.07
C MET A 10 -1.41 4.53 -7.32
N GLU A 11 -1.71 3.56 -8.16
CA GLU A 11 -1.00 3.37 -9.44
C GLU A 11 -1.20 4.56 -10.37
N ASP A 12 -2.45 5.02 -10.52
CA ASP A 12 -2.77 6.23 -11.27
C ASP A 12 -2.04 7.45 -10.70
N PHE A 13 -2.04 7.60 -9.37
CA PHE A 13 -1.31 8.67 -8.70
C PHE A 13 0.19 8.63 -9.05
N PHE A 14 0.84 7.46 -9.04
CA PHE A 14 2.25 7.36 -9.39
C PHE A 14 2.54 7.71 -10.84
N VAL A 15 1.66 7.28 -11.77
CA VAL A 15 1.78 7.62 -13.20
C VAL A 15 1.65 9.13 -13.40
N VAL A 16 0.64 9.76 -12.79
CA VAL A 16 0.36 11.19 -12.95
C VAL A 16 1.45 12.07 -12.33
N THR A 17 1.97 11.68 -11.17
CA THR A 17 2.94 12.50 -10.42
C THR A 17 4.40 12.19 -10.74
N GLY A 18 4.67 11.06 -11.40
CA GLY A 18 6.03 10.63 -11.70
C GLY A 18 6.85 10.25 -10.46
N VAL A 19 6.19 9.81 -9.38
CA VAL A 19 6.89 9.38 -8.16
C VAL A 19 7.89 8.27 -8.50
N PRO A 20 9.18 8.42 -8.17
CA PRO A 20 10.18 7.40 -8.41
C PRO A 20 9.79 6.08 -7.74
N SER A 21 10.04 4.94 -8.40
CA SER A 21 9.68 3.61 -7.88
C SER A 21 10.19 3.35 -6.45
N SER A 22 11.37 3.87 -6.09
CA SER A 22 11.94 3.77 -4.75
C SER A 22 11.16 4.52 -3.67
N GLN A 23 10.25 5.42 -4.04
CA GLN A 23 9.44 6.24 -3.13
C GLN A 23 7.95 5.85 -3.14
N GLN A 24 7.50 5.04 -4.09
CA GLN A 24 6.07 4.70 -4.26
C GLN A 24 5.46 4.11 -2.99
N ALA A 25 6.08 3.09 -2.39
CA ALA A 25 5.58 2.48 -1.17
C ALA A 25 5.51 3.46 0.01
N ALA A 26 6.51 4.35 0.13
CA ALA A 26 6.53 5.38 1.17
C ALA A 26 5.41 6.41 0.96
N SER A 27 5.15 6.82 -0.28
CA SER A 27 4.06 7.71 -0.66
C SER A 27 2.69 7.08 -0.39
N ALA A 28 2.46 5.83 -0.81
CA ALA A 28 1.23 5.09 -0.52
C ALA A 28 1.00 4.90 0.98
N ARG A 29 2.06 4.64 1.76
CA ARG A 29 1.93 4.56 3.22
C ARG A 29 1.38 5.86 3.82
N LEU A 30 1.63 7.01 3.21
CA LEU A 30 1.13 8.30 3.71
C LEU A 30 -0.35 8.55 3.38
N SER A 31 -0.94 7.84 2.43
CA SER A 31 -2.36 8.02 2.07
C SER A 31 -3.33 7.21 2.94
N VAL A 32 -2.85 6.22 3.70
CA VAL A 32 -3.67 5.42 4.63
C VAL A 32 -3.57 5.94 6.07
N ASP A 33 -4.52 5.59 6.92
CA ASP A 33 -4.54 6.02 8.32
C ASP A 33 -3.49 5.29 9.18
N ILE A 34 -3.28 5.77 10.41
CA ILE A 34 -2.21 5.28 11.27
C ILE A 34 -2.38 3.83 11.71
N ALA A 35 -3.60 3.30 11.80
CA ALA A 35 -3.85 1.91 12.13
C ALA A 35 -3.40 1.01 10.97
N VAL A 36 -3.86 1.30 9.75
CA VAL A 36 -3.45 0.58 8.53
C VAL A 36 -1.93 0.64 8.34
N ARG A 37 -1.28 1.78 8.60
CA ARG A 37 0.20 1.88 8.55
C ARG A 37 0.89 0.91 9.50
N ARG A 38 0.35 0.71 10.70
CA ARG A 38 0.92 -0.20 11.70
C ARG A 38 0.71 -1.67 11.34
N GLU A 39 -0.38 -1.99 10.66
CA GLU A 39 -0.65 -3.33 10.14
C GLU A 39 0.26 -3.66 8.95
N LEU A 40 0.47 -2.72 8.02
CA LEU A 40 1.38 -2.89 6.88
C LEU A 40 2.86 -2.92 7.29
N PHE A 41 3.23 -2.15 8.31
CA PHE A 41 4.60 -1.98 8.80
C PHE A 41 4.67 -2.29 10.31
N PRO A 42 4.53 -3.57 10.71
CA PRO A 42 4.63 -3.95 12.11
C PRO A 42 6.04 -3.66 12.65
N PRO A 43 6.19 -3.49 13.98
CA PRO A 43 7.49 -3.24 14.60
C PRO A 43 8.55 -4.25 14.14
N GLY A 44 9.72 -3.74 13.74
CA GLY A 44 10.81 -4.56 13.19
C GLY A 44 10.75 -4.78 11.68
N SER A 45 9.67 -4.36 11.00
CA SER A 45 9.62 -4.37 9.53
C SER A 45 10.54 -3.32 8.90
N PRO A 46 11.15 -3.61 7.74
CA PRO A 46 11.82 -2.60 6.94
C PRO A 46 10.83 -1.49 6.56
N ARG A 47 11.29 -0.24 6.63
CA ARG A 47 10.47 0.94 6.32
C ARG A 47 10.50 1.30 4.84
N ASP A 48 11.47 0.76 4.12
CA ASP A 48 11.79 0.89 2.71
C ASP A 48 11.49 -0.42 1.98
N ILE A 49 10.20 -0.72 1.85
CA ILE A 49 9.75 -1.85 1.02
C ILE A 49 9.47 -1.37 -0.40
N SER A 50 9.50 -2.28 -1.36
CA SER A 50 9.04 -1.99 -2.73
C SER A 50 7.52 -1.81 -2.76
N TRP A 51 7.03 -1.16 -3.82
CA TRP A 51 5.59 -1.05 -4.07
C TRP A 51 4.92 -2.43 -4.15
N ASP A 52 5.54 -3.40 -4.82
CA ASP A 52 5.02 -4.76 -4.93
C ASP A 52 4.90 -5.48 -3.58
N GLU A 53 5.88 -5.31 -2.68
CA GLU A 53 5.81 -5.88 -1.34
C GLU A 53 4.70 -5.21 -0.51
N LEU A 54 4.48 -3.91 -0.69
CA LEU A 54 3.34 -3.22 -0.06
C LEU A 54 2.01 -3.78 -0.57
N LYS A 55 1.82 -3.92 -1.90
CA LYS A 55 0.61 -4.53 -2.48
C LYS A 55 0.33 -5.90 -1.90
N ARG A 56 1.37 -6.75 -1.84
CA ARG A 56 1.27 -8.11 -1.32
C ARG A 56 0.76 -8.11 0.12
N ARG A 57 1.34 -7.29 1.00
CA ARG A 57 0.89 -7.17 2.40
C ARG A 57 -0.52 -6.62 2.51
N PHE A 58 -0.84 -5.62 1.70
CA PHE A 58 -2.16 -4.98 1.72
C PHE A 58 -3.26 -5.97 1.33
N LEU A 59 -3.04 -6.75 0.27
CA LEU A 59 -3.98 -7.78 -0.18
C LEU A 59 -4.04 -8.99 0.77
N ASP A 60 -2.95 -9.35 1.43
CA ASP A 60 -2.94 -10.40 2.47
C ASP A 60 -3.83 -10.03 3.66
N ILE A 61 -3.86 -8.75 4.05
CA ILE A 61 -4.66 -8.26 5.17
C ILE A 61 -6.12 -8.00 4.75
N TYR A 62 -6.33 -7.34 3.60
CA TYR A 62 -7.65 -6.82 3.22
C TYR A 62 -8.28 -7.49 1.99
N GLY A 63 -7.53 -8.26 1.20
CA GLY A 63 -8.00 -8.89 -0.05
C GLY A 63 -8.92 -10.11 0.12
N HIS A 64 -9.15 -10.56 1.37
CA HIS A 64 -10.03 -11.70 1.66
C HIS A 64 -11.53 -11.35 1.74
N GLY A 65 -11.92 -10.11 1.39
CA GLY A 65 -13.30 -9.64 1.50
C GLY A 65 -14.31 -10.31 0.55
N GLU A 66 -13.87 -10.99 -0.52
CA GLU A 66 -14.75 -11.54 -1.56
C GLU A 66 -15.09 -13.05 -1.41
N SER A 67 -14.86 -13.66 -0.23
CA SER A 67 -15.17 -15.10 -0.03
C SER A 67 -15.95 -15.42 1.25
N ARG A 68 -16.84 -14.53 1.69
CA ARG A 68 -17.77 -14.85 2.78
C ARG A 68 -19.20 -14.42 2.49
#